data_AF-A0A9D5J6J0-F1
#
_entry.id   AF-A0A9D5J6J0-F1
#
_cell.length_a   1.000
_cell.length_b   1.000
_cell.length_c   1.000
_cell.angle_alpha   90.00
_cell.angle_beta   90.00
_cell.angle_gamma   90.00
#
_symmetry.space_group_name_H-M   'P 1'
#
loop_
_entity.id
_entity.type
_entity.pdbx_description
1 polymer ?
#
loop_
_entity_poly.entity_id
_entity_poly.type
_entity_poly.pdbx_seq_one_letter_code
_entity_poly.pdbx_strand_id
1 'polypeptide(L)'
;MPGYSAIPSSVVVGFVIHYLLSILFGIVTTSIAMFLGRRAALERGWAFLILGLFGGLVIWVVDFYAIAPALFAQFGMVNPLWNGFVAHAIFGVVLGIYLTTRMQDFLMRVNRASGI
;
A
#
# COMPACT_ATOMS: atom_id res chain seq x y z
N MET A 1 -30.22 -26.70 16.63
CA MET A 1 -28.83 -26.25 16.85
C MET A 1 -28.57 -25.10 15.87
N PRO A 2 -28.21 -23.88 16.31
CA PRO A 2 -27.84 -22.83 15.37
C PRO A 2 -26.48 -23.20 14.77
N GLY A 3 -26.51 -23.69 13.53
CA GLY A 3 -25.33 -24.16 12.81
C GLY A 3 -24.52 -22.98 12.27
N TYR A 4 -23.22 -22.99 12.57
CA TYR A 4 -22.12 -22.29 11.93
C TYR A 4 -22.31 -20.81 11.58
N SER A 5 -21.56 -20.00 12.33
CA SER A 5 -21.08 -18.65 12.00
C SER A 5 -20.74 -18.48 10.52
N ALA A 6 -21.71 -18.04 9.71
CA ALA A 6 -21.45 -17.59 8.36
C ALA A 6 -20.76 -16.23 8.45
N ILE A 7 -19.50 -16.15 8.03
CA ILE A 7 -18.85 -14.86 7.79
C ILE A 7 -19.77 -14.08 6.82
N PRO A 8 -20.22 -12.87 7.17
CA PRO A 8 -21.09 -12.09 6.30
C PRO A 8 -20.45 -11.95 4.91
N SER A 9 -21.23 -12.12 3.84
CA SER A 9 -20.73 -12.02 2.46
C SER A 9 -20.02 -10.67 2.20
N SER A 10 -20.46 -9.60 2.86
CA SER A 10 -19.80 -8.29 2.83
C SER A 10 -18.36 -8.29 3.34
N VAL A 11 -18.05 -9.13 4.34
CA VAL A 11 -16.68 -9.28 4.86
C VAL A 11 -15.81 -9.95 3.83
N VAL A 12 -16.29 -11.05 3.21
CA VAL A 12 -15.53 -11.77 2.17
C VAL A 12 -15.25 -10.87 0.97
N VAL A 13 -16.27 -10.20 0.43
CA VAL A 13 -16.08 -9.35 -0.75
C VAL A 13 -15.21 -8.12 -0.41
N GLY A 14 -15.40 -7.52 0.77
CA GLY A 14 -14.54 -6.44 1.25
C GLY A 14 -13.07 -6.86 1.32
N PHE A 15 -12.78 -8.04 1.88
CA PHE A 15 -11.42 -8.59 1.92
C PHE A 15 -10.83 -8.80 0.53
N VAL A 16 -11.60 -9.37 -0.41
CA VAL A 16 -11.13 -9.62 -1.77
C VAL A 16 -10.78 -8.31 -2.47
N ILE A 17 -11.66 -7.31 -2.41
CA ILE A 17 -11.44 -6.00 -3.02
C ILE A 17 -10.22 -5.31 -2.40
N HIS A 18 -10.15 -5.29 -1.07
CA HIS A 18 -9.06 -4.66 -0.34
C HIS A 18 -7.71 -5.31 -0.69
N TYR A 19 -7.67 -6.64 -0.81
CA TYR A 19 -6.47 -7.37 -1.22
C TYR A 19 -6.05 -7.06 -2.66
N LEU A 20 -7.00 -7.05 -3.60
CA LEU A 20 -6.73 -6.73 -5.00
C LEU A 20 -6.24 -5.29 -5.17
N LEU A 21 -6.87 -4.32 -4.50
CA LEU A 21 -6.42 -2.93 -4.50
C LEU A 21 -5.02 -2.80 -3.89
N SER A 22 -4.74 -3.50 -2.79
CA SER A 22 -3.42 -3.49 -2.15
C SER A 22 -2.32 -4.01 -3.08
N ILE A 23 -2.61 -5.08 -3.84
CA ILE A 23 -1.68 -5.60 -4.87
C ILE A 23 -1.45 -4.55 -5.97
N LEU A 24 -2.54 -4.01 -6.54
CA LEU A 24 -2.45 -3.04 -7.64
C LEU A 24 -1.67 -1.80 -7.22
N PHE A 25 -1.98 -1.21 -6.06
CA PHE A 25 -1.27 -0.05 -5.54
C PHE A 25 0.17 -0.37 -5.16
N GLY A 26 0.44 -1.56 -4.62
CA GLY A 26 1.81 -2.02 -4.37
C GLY A 26 2.64 -2.09 -5.66
N ILE A 27 2.07 -2.65 -6.73
CA ILE A 27 2.70 -2.72 -8.06
C ILE A 27 2.94 -1.32 -8.61
N VAL A 28 1.94 -0.44 -8.59
CA VAL A 28 2.05 0.94 -9.10
C VAL A 28 3.13 1.71 -8.33
N THR A 29 3.09 1.68 -7.01
CA THR A 29 4.05 2.38 -6.14
C THR A 29 5.48 1.87 -6.38
N THR A 30 5.65 0.55 -6.50
CA THR A 30 6.95 -0.06 -6.82
C THR A 30 7.42 0.34 -8.21
N SER A 31 6.54 0.35 -9.21
CA SER A 31 6.86 0.73 -10.58
C SER A 31 7.31 2.19 -10.66
N ILE A 32 6.64 3.09 -9.93
CA ILE A 32 7.05 4.49 -9.79
C ILE A 32 8.42 4.58 -9.12
N ALA A 33 8.66 3.82 -8.04
CA ALA A 33 9.96 3.80 -7.37
C ALA A 33 11.08 3.34 -8.31
N MET A 34 10.82 2.33 -9.14
CA MET A 34 11.77 1.85 -10.16
C MET A 34 12.02 2.92 -11.24
N PHE A 35 10.97 3.63 -11.68
CA PHE A 35 11.09 4.72 -12.65
C PHE A 35 11.91 5.91 -12.12
N LEU A 36 11.71 6.29 -10.85
CA LEU A 36 12.51 7.33 -10.18
C LEU A 36 14.00 6.96 -10.09
N GLY A 37 14.32 5.67 -10.18
CA GLY A 37 15.65 5.17 -10.45
C GLY A 37 16.65 5.30 -9.29
N ARG A 38 17.87 4.81 -9.54
CA ARG A 38 18.98 4.77 -8.57
C ARG A 38 19.36 6.12 -7.98
N ARG A 39 19.24 7.19 -8.75
CA ARG A 39 19.71 8.52 -8.33
C ARG A 39 18.84 9.10 -7.21
N ALA A 40 17.52 8.92 -7.31
CA ALA A 40 16.59 9.26 -6.25
C ALA A 40 16.86 8.45 -4.97
N ALA A 41 17.25 7.19 -5.11
CA ALA A 41 17.58 6.31 -3.98
C ALA A 41 18.85 6.71 -3.23
N LEU A 42 19.87 7.17 -3.97
CA LEU A 42 21.17 7.58 -3.42
C LEU A 42 21.09 8.94 -2.72
N GLU A 43 20.40 9.91 -3.33
CA GLU A 43 20.36 11.28 -2.83
C GLU A 43 19.19 11.52 -1.84
N ARG A 44 18.13 10.72 -1.92
CA ARG A 44 16.87 10.97 -1.22
C ARG A 44 16.19 9.66 -0.79
N GLY A 45 16.85 8.86 0.04
CA GLY A 45 16.25 7.61 0.59
C GLY A 45 14.89 7.81 1.30
N TRP A 46 14.61 9.04 1.77
CA TRP A 46 13.32 9.45 2.32
C TRP A 46 12.21 9.61 1.25
N ALA A 47 12.55 9.79 -0.02
CA ALA A 47 11.59 9.94 -1.11
C ALA A 47 10.72 8.68 -1.28
N PHE A 48 11.27 7.49 -1.03
CA PHE A 48 10.50 6.25 -1.07
C PHE A 48 9.59 6.07 0.16
N LEU A 49 9.96 6.64 1.31
CA LEU A 49 9.06 6.70 2.48
C LEU A 49 7.85 7.59 2.18
N ILE A 50 8.08 8.76 1.57
CA ILE A 50 7.00 9.66 1.16
C ILE A 50 6.14 8.99 0.09
N LEU A 51 6.77 8.36 -0.91
CA LEU A 51 6.06 7.66 -1.98
C LEU A 51 5.19 6.52 -1.43
N GLY A 52 5.74 5.71 -0.53
CA GLY A 52 5.02 4.63 0.13
C GLY A 52 3.84 5.15 0.96
N LEU A 53 4.08 6.14 1.84
CA LEU A 53 3.04 6.76 2.66
C LEU A 53 1.93 7.36 1.78
N PHE A 54 2.29 8.12 0.76
CA PHE A 54 1.33 8.71 -0.16
C PHE A 54 0.55 7.64 -0.91
N GLY A 55 1.22 6.60 -1.41
CA GLY A 55 0.57 5.44 -2.03
C GLY A 55 -0.44 4.78 -1.11
N GLY A 56 -0.07 4.57 0.16
CA GLY A 56 -0.96 4.08 1.22
C GLY A 56 -2.17 4.97 1.46
N LEU A 57 -1.99 6.29 1.52
CA LEU A 57 -3.10 7.23 1.71
C LEU A 57 -4.02 7.29 0.48
N VAL A 58 -3.49 7.16 -0.73
CA VAL A 58 -4.31 7.14 -1.95
C VAL A 58 -5.18 5.88 -1.98
N ILE A 59 -4.64 4.70 -1.68
CA ILE A 59 -5.47 3.49 -1.61
C ILE A 59 -6.54 3.61 -0.52
N TRP A 60 -6.23 4.21 0.64
CA TRP A 60 -7.24 4.46 1.68
C TRP A 60 -8.41 5.30 1.16
N VAL A 61 -8.10 6.40 0.45
CA VAL A 61 -9.14 7.26 -0.14
C VAL A 61 -9.96 6.47 -1.17
N VAL A 62 -9.30 5.74 -2.07
CA VAL A 62 -9.99 4.96 -3.11
C VAL A 62 -10.87 3.87 -2.50
N ASP A 63 -10.36 3.12 -1.52
CA ASP A 63 -11.06 1.99 -0.90
C ASP A 63 -12.27 2.50 -0.10
N PHE A 64 -12.08 3.48 0.79
CA PHE A 64 -13.13 3.90 1.72
C PHE A 64 -14.08 4.99 1.21
N TYR A 65 -13.68 5.80 0.22
CA TYR A 65 -14.51 6.90 -0.28
C TYR A 65 -15.02 6.70 -1.70
N ALA A 66 -14.46 5.75 -2.47
CA ALA A 66 -14.95 5.44 -3.81
C ALA A 66 -15.54 4.03 -3.90
N ILE A 67 -14.76 2.99 -3.59
CA ILE A 67 -15.14 1.60 -3.88
C ILE A 67 -16.11 1.03 -2.84
N ALA A 68 -15.76 1.08 -1.55
CA ALA A 68 -16.59 0.55 -0.48
C ALA A 68 -18.00 1.17 -0.45
N PRO A 69 -18.19 2.50 -0.44
CA PRO A 69 -19.54 3.09 -0.41
C PRO A 69 -20.35 2.84 -1.70
N ALA A 70 -19.69 2.68 -2.85
CA ALA A 70 -20.37 2.39 -4.11
C ALA A 70 -20.88 0.94 -4.20
N LEU A 71 -20.15 -0.01 -3.60
CA LEU A 71 -20.48 -1.44 -3.67
C LEU A 71 -21.26 -1.94 -2.44
N PHE A 72 -21.18 -1.21 -1.32
CA PHE A 72 -21.68 -1.67 -0.03
C PHE A 72 -22.21 -0.50 0.81
N ALA A 73 -23.54 -0.34 0.80
CA ALA A 73 -24.22 0.74 1.51
C ALA A 73 -23.87 0.84 3.01
N GLN A 74 -23.59 -0.29 3.68
CA GLN A 74 -23.23 -0.28 5.10
C GLN A 74 -21.95 0.50 5.44
N PHE A 75 -21.03 0.69 4.49
CA PHE A 75 -19.81 1.48 4.72
C PHE A 75 -20.08 2.99 4.70
N GLY A 76 -21.26 3.45 4.25
CA GLY A 76 -21.69 4.84 4.40
C GLY A 76 -22.10 5.21 5.83
N MET A 77 -22.25 4.23 6.73
CA MET A 77 -22.72 4.44 8.11
C MET A 77 -21.59 4.63 9.12
N VAL A 78 -20.33 4.51 8.70
CA VAL A 78 -19.16 4.50 9.62
C VAL A 78 -18.18 5.57 9.18
N ASN A 79 -17.51 6.23 10.13
CA ASN A 79 -16.53 7.25 9.81
C ASN A 79 -15.27 6.60 9.17
N PRO A 80 -15.00 6.86 7.88
CA PRO A 80 -13.90 6.21 7.16
C PRO A 80 -12.51 6.71 7.58
N LEU A 81 -12.41 7.85 8.28
CA LEU A 81 -11.16 8.41 8.78
C LEU A 81 -10.48 7.43 9.72
N TRP A 82 -11.15 7.02 10.79
CA TRP A 82 -10.53 6.18 11.81
C TRP A 82 -10.47 4.69 11.44
N ASN A 83 -11.38 4.22 10.56
CA ASN A 83 -11.45 2.82 10.17
C ASN A 83 -10.38 2.37 9.18
N GLY A 84 -9.77 3.31 8.44
CA GLY A 84 -8.83 2.97 7.37
C GLY A 84 -7.50 3.71 7.44
N PHE A 85 -7.48 4.97 7.92
CA PHE A 85 -6.33 5.85 7.76
C PHE A 85 -5.05 5.27 8.37
N VAL A 86 -5.11 4.85 9.65
CA VAL A 86 -3.92 4.38 10.38
C VAL A 86 -3.35 3.11 9.74
N ALA A 87 -4.20 2.15 9.39
CA ALA A 87 -3.77 0.90 8.78
C ALA A 87 -3.06 1.14 7.44
N HIS A 88 -3.62 2.03 6.60
CA HIS A 88 -3.07 2.33 5.29
C HIS A 88 -1.83 3.23 5.34
N ALA A 89 -1.76 4.16 6.29
CA ALA A 89 -0.57 4.94 6.54
C ALA A 89 0.59 4.03 6.97
N ILE A 90 0.34 3.08 7.90
CA ILE A 90 1.33 2.08 8.32
C ILE A 90 1.74 1.20 7.14
N PHE A 91 0.79 0.69 6.37
CA PHE A 91 1.07 -0.09 5.16
C PHE A 91 1.99 0.69 4.20
N GLY A 92 1.66 1.95 3.93
CA GLY A 92 2.45 2.82 3.07
C GLY A 92 3.87 3.05 3.58
N VAL A 93 4.01 3.29 4.89
CA VAL A 93 5.34 3.43 5.54
C VAL A 93 6.15 2.15 5.42
N VAL A 94 5.55 0.98 5.69
CA VAL A 94 6.21 -0.32 5.56
C VAL A 94 6.66 -0.57 4.13
N LEU A 95 5.80 -0.28 3.15
CA LEU A 95 6.16 -0.37 1.73
C LEU A 95 7.30 0.58 1.37
N GLY A 96 7.26 1.82 1.86
CA GLY A 96 8.33 2.79 1.66
C GLY A 96 9.67 2.31 2.23
N ILE A 97 9.68 1.77 3.45
CA ILE A 97 10.88 1.19 4.08
C ILE A 97 11.41 0.02 3.25
N TYR A 98 10.51 -0.87 2.82
CA TYR A 98 10.86 -2.00 1.96
C TYR A 98 11.53 -1.53 0.66
N LEU A 99 10.97 -0.52 -0.01
CA LEU A 99 11.53 0.03 -1.24
C LEU A 99 12.91 0.68 -1.01
N THR A 100 13.07 1.43 0.09
CA THR A 100 14.36 2.03 0.47
C THR A 100 15.43 0.96 0.68
N THR A 101 15.13 -0.05 1.51
CA THR A 101 16.09 -1.13 1.83
C THR A 101 16.47 -1.93 0.58
N ARG A 102 15.50 -2.32 -0.25
CA ARG A 102 15.77 -3.09 -1.48
C ARG A 102 16.60 -2.32 -2.49
N MET A 103 16.34 -1.02 -2.63
CA MET A 103 17.09 -0.19 -3.57
C MET A 103 18.53 0.04 -3.09
N GLN A 104 18.74 0.23 -1.79
CA GLN A 104 20.07 0.32 -1.18
C GLN A 104 20.87 -0.97 -1.34
N ASP A 105 20.25 -2.14 -1.10
CA ASP A 105 20.89 -3.44 -1.31
C ASP A 105 21.35 -3.63 -2.75
N PHE A 106 20.49 -3.28 -3.71
CA PHE A 106 20.83 -3.32 -5.13
C PHE A 106 22.00 -2.40 -5.47
N LEU A 107 22.02 -1.19 -4.90
CA LEU A 107 23.11 -0.22 -5.03
C LEU A 107 24.45 -0.80 -4.56
N MET A 108 24.49 -1.32 -3.34
CA MET A 108 25.69 -1.92 -2.76
C MET A 108 26.23 -3.08 -3.60
N ARG A 109 25.34 -3.93 -4.12
CA ARG A 109 25.72 -5.09 -4.95
C ARG A 109 26.42 -4.67 -6.25
N VAL A 110 25.92 -3.63 -6.92
CA VAL A 110 26.55 -3.16 -8.16
C VAL A 110 27.87 -2.46 -7.89
N ASN A 111 27.97 -1.61 -6.86
CA ASN A 111 29.23 -0.93 -6.54
C ASN A 111 30.36 -1.95 -6.30
N ARG A 112 30.06 -2.99 -5.51
CA ARG A 112 30.98 -4.12 -5.28
C ARG A 112 31.37 -4.85 -6.56
N ALA A 113 30.45 -5.00 -7.52
CA ALA A 113 30.72 -5.64 -8.80
C ALA A 113 31.51 -4.74 -9.78
N SER A 114 31.37 -3.41 -9.67
CA SER A 114 32.06 -2.45 -10.53
C SER A 114 33.45 -2.04 -10.03
N GLY A 115 33.87 -2.49 -8.85
CA GLY A 115 35.17 -2.12 -8.28
C GLY A 115 35.31 -0.65 -7.89
N ILE A 116 34.16 0.01 -7.63
CA ILE A 116 34.06 1.41 -7.16
C ILE A 116 33.67 1.39 -5.68
#